data_AF-B1WS07-F1
#
_entry.id   AF-B1WS07-F1
#
_cell.length_a   1.000
_cell.length_b   1.000
_cell.length_c   1.000
_cell.angle_alpha   90.00
_cell.angle_beta   90.00
_cell.angle_gamma   90.00
#
_symmetry.space_group_name_H-M   'P 1'
#
loop_
_entity.id
_entity.type
_entity.pdbx_description
1 polymer ?
#
loop_
_entity_poly.entity_id
_entity_poly.type
_entity_poly.pdbx_seq_one_letter_code
_entity_poly.pdbx_strand_id
1 'polypeptide(L)'
;MFRLIRLEYLAENLINTINDFDEFLEQFRQTIGSKSSEVIGLKSIAAYRRGLTIESIPKARASLRFNQIKQEYSDQKICLTDKILIDFLLGIALDIAAENKLPIQFHTGFGDRDLHLRFSNPLCLRQLLENPRWQEVPIILLHASYPYTKEAGYLASVYPQVYLDF
;
A
#
# COMPACT_ATOMS: atom_id res chain seq x y z
N MET A 1 9.67 -18.49 -10.85
CA MET A 1 8.30 -18.30 -10.34
C MET A 1 8.15 -16.80 -10.09
N PHE A 2 7.08 -16.15 -10.56
CA PHE A 2 6.89 -14.72 -10.31
C PHE A 2 6.22 -14.48 -8.95
N ARG A 3 6.51 -13.36 -8.31
CA ARG A 3 6.05 -12.99 -6.96
C ARG A 3 5.49 -11.58 -6.93
N LEU A 4 4.42 -11.39 -6.16
CA LEU A 4 3.92 -10.10 -5.73
C LEU A 4 4.39 -9.80 -4.29
N ILE A 5 4.87 -8.59 -4.03
CA ILE A 5 5.25 -8.18 -2.67
C ILE A 5 4.05 -7.55 -1.96
N ARG A 6 3.63 -8.14 -0.84
CA ARG A 6 2.65 -7.52 0.06
C ARG A 6 3.35 -6.52 0.98
N LEU A 7 3.06 -5.24 0.78
CA LEU A 7 3.80 -4.12 1.39
C LEU A 7 3.73 -4.12 2.91
N GLU A 8 2.53 -4.30 3.47
CA GLU A 8 2.33 -4.29 4.92
C GLU A 8 3.02 -5.48 5.59
N TYR A 9 3.02 -6.64 4.94
CA TYR A 9 3.74 -7.83 5.44
C TYR A 9 5.26 -7.67 5.40
N LEU A 10 5.78 -7.09 4.30
CA LEU A 10 7.19 -6.74 4.22
C LEU A 10 7.58 -5.76 5.33
N ALA A 11 6.78 -4.71 5.53
CA ALA A 11 7.02 -3.73 6.57
C ALA A 11 7.00 -4.36 7.97
N GLU A 12 5.99 -5.17 8.30
CA GLU A 12 5.91 -5.90 9.57
C GLU A 12 7.18 -6.74 9.83
N ASN A 13 7.65 -7.49 8.83
CA ASN A 13 8.87 -8.29 8.96
C ASN A 13 10.12 -7.44 9.21
N LEU A 14 10.29 -6.33 8.47
CA LEU A 14 11.44 -5.46 8.61
C LEU A 14 11.43 -4.68 9.93
N ILE A 15 10.27 -4.19 10.39
CA ILE A 15 10.16 -3.48 11.68
C ILE A 15 10.54 -4.41 12.85
N ASN A 16 10.24 -5.70 12.75
CA ASN A 16 10.61 -6.67 13.80
C ASN A 16 12.13 -6.87 13.93
N THR A 17 12.91 -6.67 12.85
CA THR A 17 14.35 -6.93 12.83
C THR A 17 15.22 -5.69 12.85
N ILE A 18 14.67 -4.54 12.45
CA ILE A 18 15.41 -3.28 12.29
C ILE A 18 14.89 -2.25 13.30
N ASN A 19 15.81 -1.57 13.99
CA ASN A 19 15.50 -0.59 15.02
C ASN A 19 15.70 0.86 14.56
N ASP A 20 16.52 1.07 13.53
CA ASP A 20 16.74 2.39 12.95
C ASP A 20 15.78 2.64 11.78
N PHE A 21 15.19 3.84 11.74
CA PHE A 21 14.20 4.15 10.72
C PHE A 21 14.80 4.27 9.31
N ASP A 22 16.01 4.83 9.19
CA ASP A 22 16.64 5.03 7.89
C ASP A 22 17.12 3.69 7.31
N GLU A 23 17.68 2.81 8.14
CA GLU A 23 17.99 1.44 7.77
C GLU A 23 16.74 0.67 7.33
N PHE A 24 15.63 0.81 8.07
CA PHE A 24 14.36 0.18 7.73
C PHE A 24 13.86 0.65 6.36
N LEU A 25 13.92 1.95 6.08
CA LEU A 25 13.49 2.50 4.79
C LEU A 25 14.40 2.06 3.65
N GLU A 26 15.70 2.00 3.87
CA GLU A 26 16.65 1.54 2.86
C GLU A 26 16.36 0.08 2.49
N GLN A 27 16.19 -0.80 3.48
CA GLN A 27 15.84 -2.20 3.23
C GLN A 27 14.47 -2.38 2.57
N PHE A 28 13.47 -1.57 2.97
CA PHE A 28 12.15 -1.58 2.32
C PHE A 28 12.27 -1.19 0.84
N ARG A 29 12.96 -0.09 0.52
CA ARG A 29 13.20 0.38 -0.86
C ARG A 29 13.98 -0.64 -1.68
N GLN A 30 15.07 -1.18 -1.14
CA GLN A 30 15.89 -2.19 -1.82
C GLN A 30 15.07 -3.44 -2.15
N THR A 31 14.22 -3.89 -1.23
CA THR A 31 13.41 -5.09 -1.45
C THR A 31 12.40 -4.89 -2.58
N ILE A 32 11.67 -3.78 -2.59
CA ILE A 32 10.63 -3.51 -3.61
C ILE A 32 11.19 -3.02 -4.94
N GLY A 33 12.33 -2.31 -4.93
CA GLY A 33 13.02 -1.82 -6.12
C GLY A 33 14.01 -2.82 -6.71
N SER A 34 14.18 -4.00 -6.11
CA SER A 34 15.08 -5.02 -6.63
C SER A 34 14.66 -5.43 -8.04
N LYS A 35 15.58 -5.30 -9.00
CA LYS A 35 15.37 -5.72 -10.40
C LYS A 35 15.41 -7.25 -10.57
N SER A 36 15.16 -8.01 -9.50
CA SER A 36 15.01 -9.45 -9.63
C SER A 36 13.87 -9.71 -10.60
N SER A 37 14.12 -10.50 -11.65
CA SER A 37 13.12 -10.86 -12.66
C SER A 37 11.90 -11.60 -12.09
N GLU A 38 11.92 -11.92 -10.79
CA GLU A 38 10.84 -12.60 -10.10
C GLU A 38 9.78 -11.65 -9.55
N VAL A 39 10.09 -10.39 -9.23
CA VAL A 39 9.10 -9.45 -8.67
C VAL A 39 8.40 -8.70 -9.79
N ILE A 40 7.10 -8.96 -9.96
CA ILE A 40 6.30 -8.43 -11.08
C ILE A 40 5.24 -7.42 -10.65
N GLY A 41 5.15 -7.10 -9.35
CA GLY A 41 4.16 -6.17 -8.84
C GLY A 41 4.09 -6.14 -7.31
N LEU A 42 3.30 -5.19 -6.82
CA LEU A 42 3.10 -4.94 -5.40
C LEU A 42 1.63 -5.16 -5.03
N LYS A 43 1.38 -5.37 -3.75
CA LYS A 43 0.06 -5.59 -3.17
C LYS A 43 -0.05 -4.78 -1.88
N SER A 44 -1.08 -3.96 -1.77
CA SER A 44 -1.50 -3.33 -0.53
C SER A 44 -2.77 -3.96 0.03
N ILE A 45 -2.82 -4.07 1.35
CA ILE A 45 -4.01 -4.41 2.13
C ILE A 45 -4.45 -3.23 3.03
N ALA A 46 -4.11 -1.99 2.68
CA ALA A 46 -4.44 -0.80 3.48
C ALA A 46 -5.92 -0.68 3.83
N ALA A 47 -6.83 -1.15 2.95
CA ALA A 47 -8.26 -1.27 3.24
C ALA A 47 -8.55 -2.01 4.56
N TYR A 48 -7.87 -3.13 4.83
CA TYR A 48 -7.99 -3.91 6.08
C TYR A 48 -7.44 -3.19 7.30
N ARG A 49 -6.54 -2.23 7.10
CA ARG A 49 -5.83 -1.59 8.20
C ARG A 49 -6.50 -0.28 8.56
N ARG A 50 -6.57 0.66 7.62
CA ARG A 50 -6.98 2.06 7.88
C ARG A 50 -7.83 2.70 6.78
N GLY A 51 -8.16 1.94 5.74
CA GLY A 51 -8.92 2.43 4.60
C GLY A 51 -8.05 2.87 3.44
N LEU A 52 -8.71 3.35 2.39
CA LEU A 52 -8.10 3.63 1.08
C LEU A 52 -7.83 5.11 0.79
N THR A 53 -8.11 6.02 1.72
CA THR A 53 -7.73 7.43 1.58
C THR A 53 -6.24 7.56 1.89
N ILE A 54 -5.37 7.63 0.88
CA ILE A 54 -3.91 7.67 1.07
C ILE A 54 -3.41 9.12 1.09
N GLU A 55 -2.74 9.52 2.17
CA GLU A 55 -2.20 10.86 2.35
C GLU A 55 -0.70 10.94 2.06
N SER A 56 -0.23 12.13 1.64
CA SER A 56 1.20 12.41 1.55
C SER A 56 1.77 12.71 2.93
N ILE A 57 2.58 11.79 3.47
CA ILE A 57 3.16 11.90 4.81
C ILE A 57 4.61 12.39 4.74
N PRO A 58 5.01 13.44 5.50
CA PRO A 58 6.42 13.83 5.61
C PRO A 58 7.28 12.77 6.30
N LYS A 59 8.51 12.57 5.82
CA LYS A 59 9.48 11.60 6.40
C LYS A 59 9.65 11.76 7.92
N ALA A 60 9.74 12.99 8.42
CA ALA A 60 9.88 13.27 9.85
C ALA A 60 8.71 12.73 10.68
N ARG A 61 7.46 12.84 10.17
CA ARG A 61 6.26 12.32 10.85
C ARG A 61 6.23 10.79 10.85
N ALA A 62 6.63 10.17 9.74
CA ALA A 62 6.74 8.72 9.64
C ALA A 62 7.83 8.15 10.55
N SER A 63 9.00 8.81 10.61
CA SER A 63 10.11 8.44 11.50
C SER A 63 9.70 8.47 12.97
N LEU A 64 9.01 9.54 13.39
CA LEU A 64 8.50 9.66 14.76
C LEU A 64 7.53 8.52 15.10
N ARG A 65 6.58 8.21 14.19
CA ARG A 65 5.62 7.11 14.41
C ARG A 65 6.27 5.74 14.41
N PHE A 66 7.26 5.51 13.55
CA PHE A 66 8.03 4.27 13.55
C PHE A 66 8.67 4.01 14.92
N ASN A 67 9.35 5.02 15.49
CA ASN A 67 9.97 4.90 16.80
C ASN A 67 8.95 4.64 17.92
N GLN A 68 7.77 5.27 17.85
CA GLN A 68 6.69 5.02 18.81
C GLN A 68 6.14 3.59 18.70
N ILE A 69 5.90 3.10 17.49
CA ILE A 69 5.46 1.70 17.25
C ILE A 69 6.52 0.72 17.78
N LYS A 70 7.82 0.98 17.56
CA LYS A 70 8.89 0.13 18.10
C LYS A 70 8.86 0.05 19.63
N GLN A 71 8.54 1.14 20.31
CA GLN A 71 8.40 1.16 21.78
C GLN A 71 7.14 0.40 22.25
N GLU A 72 6.02 0.56 21.55
CA GLU A 72 4.74 -0.09 21.86
C GLU A 72 4.80 -1.63 21.75
N TYR A 73 5.64 -2.16 20.86
CA TYR A 73 5.70 -3.60 20.52
C TYR A 73 7.03 -4.29 20.87
N SER A 74 7.80 -3.75 21.82
CA SER A 74 9.20 -4.15 22.11
C SER A 74 9.48 -5.66 22.18
N ASP A 75 8.50 -6.52 22.51
CA ASP A 75 8.64 -7.99 22.55
C ASP A 75 7.56 -8.76 21.76
N GLN A 76 6.79 -8.10 20.90
CA GLN A 76 5.66 -8.71 20.18
C GLN A 76 5.77 -8.56 18.67
N LYS A 77 5.28 -9.57 17.95
CA LYS A 77 5.15 -9.48 16.49
C LYS A 77 4.19 -8.34 16.14
N ILE A 78 4.69 -7.36 15.41
CA ILE A 78 3.91 -6.19 15.02
C ILE A 78 2.84 -6.56 13.99
N CYS A 79 1.62 -6.09 14.23
CA CYS A 79 0.56 -6.01 13.26
C CYS A 79 0.45 -4.54 12.81
N LEU A 80 0.96 -4.21 11.61
CA LEU A 80 1.05 -2.83 11.16
C LEU A 80 -0.34 -2.28 10.84
N THR A 81 -0.88 -1.47 11.74
CA THR A 81 -2.19 -0.82 11.60
C THR A 81 -2.09 0.71 11.64
N ASP A 82 -0.89 1.27 11.78
CA ASP A 82 -0.69 2.71 11.86
C ASP A 82 -0.84 3.38 10.49
N LYS A 83 -1.81 4.30 10.38
CA LYS A 83 -2.13 4.99 9.12
C LYS A 83 -0.95 5.82 8.60
N ILE A 84 -0.24 6.51 9.49
CA ILE A 84 0.84 7.43 9.09
C ILE A 84 1.98 6.63 8.46
N LEU A 85 2.36 5.51 9.07
CA LEU A 85 3.42 4.66 8.53
C LEU A 85 2.97 3.94 7.25
N ILE A 86 1.74 3.41 7.20
CA ILE A 86 1.20 2.77 5.99
C ILE A 86 1.15 3.73 4.81
N ASP A 87 0.56 4.92 4.98
CA ASP A 87 0.44 5.92 3.92
C ASP A 87 1.82 6.39 3.43
N PHE A 88 2.76 6.59 4.36
CA PHE A 88 4.14 6.93 4.03
C PHE A 88 4.80 5.86 3.15
N LEU A 89 4.71 4.59 3.56
CA LEU A 89 5.31 3.46 2.84
C LEU A 89 4.63 3.23 1.49
N LEU A 90 3.31 3.44 1.40
CA LEU A 90 2.60 3.41 0.12
C LEU A 90 3.09 4.51 -0.81
N GLY A 91 3.32 5.72 -0.31
CA GLY A 91 3.92 6.80 -1.11
C GLY A 91 5.27 6.39 -1.70
N ILE A 92 6.14 5.76 -0.89
CA ILE A 92 7.43 5.23 -1.36
C ILE A 92 7.26 4.12 -2.39
N ALA A 93 6.33 3.20 -2.16
CA ALA A 93 6.04 2.10 -3.08
C ALA A 93 5.48 2.60 -4.42
N LEU A 94 4.62 3.62 -4.39
CA LEU A 94 4.07 4.27 -5.58
C LEU A 94 5.14 4.98 -6.39
N ASP A 95 6.08 5.67 -5.74
CA ASP A 95 7.21 6.31 -6.42
C ASP A 95 8.07 5.26 -7.16
N ILE A 96 8.43 4.17 -6.48
CA ILE A 96 9.22 3.09 -7.08
C ILE A 96 8.43 2.37 -8.18
N ALA A 97 7.13 2.18 -7.99
CA ALA A 97 6.27 1.58 -9.00
C ALA A 97 6.15 2.45 -10.26
N ALA A 98 6.11 3.78 -10.12
CA ALA A 98 6.11 4.70 -11.24
C ALA A 98 7.42 4.61 -12.04
N GLU A 99 8.56 4.59 -11.34
CA GLU A 99 9.89 4.48 -11.97
C GLU A 99 10.09 3.14 -12.70
N ASN A 100 9.55 2.05 -12.15
CA ASN A 100 9.77 0.68 -12.67
C ASN A 100 8.58 0.12 -13.46
N LYS A 101 7.52 0.90 -13.66
CA LYS A 101 6.25 0.48 -14.28
C LYS A 101 5.66 -0.78 -13.62
N LEU A 102 5.79 -0.88 -12.30
CA LEU A 102 5.26 -2.03 -11.56
C LEU A 102 3.78 -1.81 -11.23
N PRO A 103 2.91 -2.81 -11.49
CA PRO A 103 1.53 -2.74 -11.05
C PRO A 103 1.42 -2.80 -9.52
N ILE A 104 0.46 -2.06 -8.95
CA ILE A 104 0.08 -2.16 -7.54
C ILE A 104 -1.37 -2.63 -7.44
N GLN A 105 -1.57 -3.76 -6.76
CA GLN A 105 -2.89 -4.28 -6.42
C GLN A 105 -3.37 -3.73 -5.07
N PHE A 106 -4.56 -3.12 -5.05
CA PHE A 106 -5.23 -2.72 -3.82
C PHE A 106 -6.36 -3.69 -3.49
N HIS A 107 -6.39 -4.19 -2.25
CA HIS A 107 -7.61 -4.82 -1.75
C HIS A 107 -8.72 -3.77 -1.65
N THR A 108 -9.90 -4.05 -2.22
CA THR A 108 -11.07 -3.18 -2.18
C THR A 108 -12.34 -3.98 -1.94
N GLY A 109 -13.35 -3.38 -1.33
CA GLY A 109 -14.63 -4.04 -1.11
C GLY A 109 -14.57 -5.18 -0.09
N PHE A 110 -14.94 -6.39 -0.49
CA PHE A 110 -15.30 -7.48 0.42
C PHE A 110 -14.12 -8.03 1.22
N GLY A 111 -14.32 -8.20 2.53
CA GLY A 111 -13.38 -8.82 3.45
C GLY A 111 -14.09 -9.42 4.67
N ASP A 112 -13.30 -9.83 5.66
CA ASP A 112 -13.82 -10.38 6.93
C ASP A 112 -14.28 -9.28 7.91
N ARG A 113 -14.53 -9.66 9.17
CA ARG A 113 -15.07 -8.76 10.20
C ARG A 113 -14.11 -7.66 10.64
N ASP A 114 -12.80 -7.82 10.39
CA ASP A 114 -11.80 -6.83 10.77
C ASP A 114 -11.74 -5.68 9.75
N LEU A 115 -12.31 -5.88 8.55
CA LEU A 115 -12.42 -4.87 7.52
C LEU A 115 -13.58 -3.89 7.81
N HIS A 116 -13.25 -2.61 7.88
CA HIS A 116 -14.26 -1.56 7.81
C HIS A 116 -14.71 -1.33 6.36
N LEU A 117 -15.75 -2.03 5.93
CA LEU A 117 -16.27 -2.01 4.55
C LEU A 117 -16.41 -0.59 3.98
N ARG A 118 -16.93 0.37 4.78
CA ARG A 118 -17.09 1.77 4.38
C ARG A 118 -15.80 2.40 3.86
N PHE A 119 -14.65 2.07 4.45
CA PHE A 119 -13.35 2.63 4.10
C PHE A 119 -12.61 1.83 3.02
N SER A 120 -13.22 0.75 2.54
CA SER A 120 -12.72 -0.08 1.44
C SER A 120 -13.36 0.27 0.08
N ASN A 121 -14.20 1.31 0.03
CA ASN A 121 -14.74 1.83 -1.22
C ASN A 121 -13.60 2.39 -2.08
N PRO A 122 -13.44 1.93 -3.34
CA PRO A 122 -12.31 2.34 -4.18
C PRO A 122 -12.35 3.85 -4.54
N LEU A 123 -13.49 4.55 -4.43
CA LEU A 123 -13.54 6.00 -4.63
C LEU A 123 -12.63 6.78 -3.66
N CYS A 124 -12.29 6.21 -2.50
CA CYS A 124 -11.33 6.81 -1.58
C CYS A 124 -9.92 6.94 -2.18
N LEU A 125 -9.59 6.19 -3.24
CA LEU A 125 -8.32 6.30 -3.96
C LEU A 125 -8.25 7.49 -4.92
N ARG A 126 -9.32 8.26 -5.14
CA ARG A 126 -9.32 9.33 -6.15
C ARG A 126 -8.18 10.34 -5.98
N GLN A 127 -7.86 10.72 -4.74
CA GLN A 127 -6.73 11.64 -4.49
C GLN A 127 -5.38 11.04 -4.92
N LEU A 128 -5.19 9.73 -4.74
CA LEU A 128 -4.01 9.01 -5.22
C LEU A 128 -4.00 8.95 -6.75
N LEU A 129 -5.15 8.64 -7.37
CA LEU A 129 -5.28 8.53 -8.83
C LEU A 129 -5.08 9.87 -9.55
N GLU A 130 -5.46 10.98 -8.92
CA GLU A 130 -5.33 12.33 -9.47
C GLU A 130 -3.95 12.94 -9.20
N ASN A 131 -3.09 12.30 -8.39
CA ASN A 131 -1.75 12.79 -8.11
C ASN A 131 -0.83 12.61 -9.33
N PRO A 132 -0.29 13.70 -9.93
CA PRO A 132 0.55 13.62 -11.13
C PRO A 132 1.77 12.70 -11.01
N ARG A 133 2.28 12.50 -9.79
CA ARG A 133 3.44 11.62 -9.54
C ARG A 133 3.16 10.16 -9.85
N TRP A 134 1.89 9.74 -9.79
CA TRP A 134 1.48 8.34 -9.82
C TRP A 134 0.48 8.02 -10.94
N GLN A 135 0.25 8.96 -11.85
CA GLN A 135 -0.70 8.79 -12.97
C GLN A 135 -0.35 7.62 -13.89
N GLU A 136 0.94 7.26 -14.00
CA GLU A 136 1.43 6.18 -14.85
C GLU A 136 1.53 4.82 -14.13
N VAL A 137 1.22 4.76 -12.82
CA VAL A 137 1.29 3.50 -12.06
C VAL A 137 0.06 2.66 -12.38
N PRO A 138 0.20 1.41 -12.89
CA PRO A 138 -0.95 0.54 -13.08
C PRO A 138 -1.55 0.15 -11.72
N ILE A 139 -2.78 0.55 -11.46
CA ILE A 139 -3.53 0.27 -10.22
C ILE A 139 -4.57 -0.80 -10.52
N ILE A 140 -4.52 -1.91 -9.78
CA ILE A 140 -5.49 -3.00 -9.90
C ILE A 140 -6.36 -3.04 -8.65
N LEU A 141 -7.66 -2.84 -8.82
CA LEU A 141 -8.66 -2.97 -7.78
C LEU A 141 -9.07 -4.44 -7.68
N LEU A 142 -8.93 -5.03 -6.49
CA LEU A 142 -9.21 -6.44 -6.28
C LEU A 142 -10.63 -6.72 -5.75
N HIS A 143 -11.10 -7.95 -5.97
CA HIS A 143 -12.36 -8.52 -5.52
C HIS A 143 -13.60 -7.94 -6.19
N ALA A 144 -13.47 -7.51 -7.46
CA ALA A 144 -14.46 -6.72 -8.18
C ALA A 144 -14.94 -5.49 -7.39
N SER A 145 -14.16 -5.08 -6.39
CA SER A 145 -14.51 -4.15 -5.32
C SER A 145 -15.87 -4.39 -4.65
N TYR A 146 -16.45 -5.61 -4.66
CA TYR A 146 -17.80 -5.86 -4.15
C TYR A 146 -18.00 -5.36 -2.70
N PRO A 147 -19.06 -4.62 -2.35
CA PRO A 147 -20.25 -4.30 -3.14
C PRO A 147 -20.12 -3.02 -3.99
N TYR A 148 -18.94 -2.40 -4.04
CA TYR A 148 -18.63 -1.17 -4.76
C TYR A 148 -18.22 -1.39 -6.23
N THR A 149 -18.73 -2.46 -6.85
CA THR A 149 -18.35 -2.84 -8.22
C THR A 149 -18.70 -1.75 -9.23
N LYS A 150 -19.78 -0.98 -8.99
CA LYS A 150 -20.17 0.14 -9.86
C LYS A 150 -19.17 1.28 -9.77
N GLU A 151 -18.71 1.62 -8.56
CA GLU A 151 -17.69 2.62 -8.31
C GLU A 151 -16.36 2.22 -8.94
N ALA A 152 -15.97 0.95 -8.83
CA ALA A 152 -14.76 0.44 -9.47
C ALA A 152 -14.85 0.50 -10.99
N GLY A 153 -15.99 0.12 -11.57
CA GLY A 153 -16.26 0.24 -13.01
C GLY A 153 -16.20 1.70 -13.47
N TYR A 154 -16.76 2.63 -12.69
CA TYR A 154 -16.61 4.06 -12.95
C TYR A 154 -15.13 4.47 -12.98
N LEU A 155 -14.34 4.14 -11.95
CA LEU A 155 -12.92 4.49 -11.91
C LEU A 155 -12.15 3.91 -13.09
N ALA A 156 -12.34 2.63 -13.43
CA ALA A 156 -11.69 1.99 -14.56
C ALA A 156 -12.10 2.59 -15.92
N SER A 157 -13.29 3.19 -16.02
CA SER A 157 -13.74 3.86 -17.25
C SER A 157 -13.18 5.27 -17.45
N VAL A 158 -12.73 5.94 -16.38
CA VAL A 158 -12.29 7.35 -16.41
C VAL A 158 -10.79 7.52 -16.16
N TYR A 159 -10.15 6.60 -15.43
CA TYR A 159 -8.73 6.63 -15.13
C TYR A 159 -8.01 5.52 -15.92
N PRO A 160 -7.19 5.83 -16.95
CA PRO A 160 -6.58 4.85 -17.83
C PRO A 160 -5.60 3.90 -17.13
N GLN A 161 -5.10 4.29 -15.96
CA GLN A 161 -4.20 3.49 -15.13
C GLN A 161 -4.93 2.51 -14.20
N VAL A 162 -6.27 2.52 -14.17
CA VAL A 162 -7.07 1.67 -13.28
C VAL A 162 -7.60 0.43 -14.00
N TYR A 163 -7.35 -0.73 -13.40
CA TYR A 163 -7.84 -2.03 -13.82
C TYR A 163 -8.67 -2.65 -12.70
N LEU A 164 -9.62 -3.50 -13.07
CA LEU A 164 -10.53 -4.19 -12.16
C LEU A 164 -10.44 -5.69 -12.40
N ASP A 165 -10.31 -6.49 -11.34
CA ASP A 165 -10.45 -7.95 -11.42
C ASP A 165 -11.92 -8.41 -11.32
N PHE A 166 -12.15 -9.72 -11.35
CA PHE A 166 -13.48 -10.34 -11.36
C PHE A 166 -13.73 -11.20 -10.11
#